data_AF-A0A7W0ZNQ2-F1
#
_entry.id   AF-A0A7W0ZNQ2-F1
#
_cell.length_a   1.000
_cell.length_b   1.000
_cell.length_c   1.000
_cell.angle_alpha   90.00
_cell.angle_beta   90.00
_cell.angle_gamma   90.00
#
_symmetry.space_group_name_H-M   'P 1'
#
loop_
_entity.id
_entity.type
_entity.pdbx_description
1 polymer ?
#
loop_
_entity_poly.entity_id
_entity_poly.type
_entity_poly.pdbx_seq_one_letter_code
_entity_poly.pdbx_strand_id
1 'polypeptide(L)'
;MHSEIHGGEVYEYVPLGKYIVAAPGVCGGRPTLKYTRMDARWVMMYLKEGRTAEDLAVTHRVPVAAIREVIKLKDDYDYEKSYA
;
A
#
# COMPACT_ATOMS: atom_id res chain seq x y z
N MET A 1 15.60 3.98 -4.54
CA MET A 1 14.63 5.10 -4.55
C MET A 1 14.34 5.45 -6.00
N HIS A 2 13.08 5.68 -6.33
CA HIS A 2 12.58 6.02 -7.66
C HIS A 2 11.89 7.39 -7.62
N SER A 3 11.86 8.08 -8.75
CA SER A 3 11.18 9.36 -8.92
C SER A 3 10.49 9.39 -10.29
N GLU A 4 9.25 9.87 -10.33
CA GLU A 4 8.47 10.03 -11.57
C GLU A 4 7.46 11.17 -11.42
N ILE A 5 6.95 11.71 -12.52
CA ILE A 5 5.87 12.71 -12.47
C ILE A 5 4.53 11.99 -12.38
N HIS A 6 3.74 12.31 -11.35
CA HIS A 6 2.39 11.79 -11.17
C HIS A 6 1.45 12.93 -10.75
N GLY A 7 0.35 13.12 -11.48
CA GLY A 7 -0.60 14.21 -11.18
C GLY A 7 -0.03 15.62 -11.33
N GLY A 8 1.06 15.79 -12.08
CA GLY A 8 1.74 17.07 -12.25
C GLY A 8 2.84 17.35 -11.22
N GLU A 9 2.99 16.49 -10.21
CA GLU A 9 3.96 16.65 -9.13
C GLU A 9 5.04 15.57 -9.17
N VAL A 10 6.21 15.84 -8.57
CA VAL A 10 7.26 14.84 -8.39
C VAL A 10 6.80 13.83 -7.34
N TYR A 11 6.78 12.55 -7.72
CA TYR A 11 6.43 11.43 -6.87
C TYR A 11 7.63 10.55 -6.61
N GLU A 12 8.19 10.65 -5.39
CA GLU A 12 9.33 9.85 -4.94
C GLU A 12 8.90 8.69 -4.06
N TYR A 13 9.46 7.51 -4.33
CA TYR A 13 9.10 6.30 -3.60
C TYR A 13 10.19 5.22 -3.63
N VAL A 14 10.11 4.29 -2.69
CA VAL A 14 10.84 3.01 -2.68
C VAL A 14 9.85 1.89 -2.96
N PRO A 15 10.02 1.12 -4.04
CA PRO A 15 9.16 -0.03 -4.31
C PRO A 15 9.41 -1.13 -3.29
N LEU A 16 8.33 -1.65 -2.72
CA LEU A 16 8.33 -2.85 -1.87
C LEU A 16 7.75 -4.05 -2.61
N GLY A 17 6.90 -3.79 -3.61
CA GLY A 17 6.36 -4.76 -4.55
C GLY A 17 5.96 -4.07 -5.85
N LYS A 18 5.14 -4.73 -6.66
CA LYS A 18 4.61 -4.18 -7.92
C LYS A 18 3.61 -3.06 -7.68
N TYR A 19 2.80 -3.20 -6.64
CA TYR A 19 1.73 -2.29 -6.24
C TYR A 19 2.02 -1.60 -4.92
N ILE A 20 2.90 -2.12 -4.06
CA ILE A 20 3.19 -1.53 -2.74
C ILE A 20 4.50 -0.74 -2.78
N VAL A 21 4.46 0.49 -2.28
CA VAL A 21 5.61 1.39 -2.20
C VAL A 21 5.64 2.10 -0.86
N ALA A 22 6.83 2.53 -0.43
CA ALA A 22 7.03 3.48 0.65
C ALA A 22 7.40 4.84 0.04
N ALA A 23 6.54 5.84 0.20
CA ALA A 23 6.74 7.17 -0.37
C ALA A 23 6.81 8.22 0.76
N PRO A 24 7.94 8.92 0.98
CA PRO A 24 8.09 9.86 2.10
C PRO A 24 6.97 10.91 2.19
N GLY A 25 6.52 11.43 1.04
CA GLY A 25 5.42 12.39 0.95
C GLY A 25 4.01 11.81 1.15
N VAL A 26 3.86 10.49 1.29
CA VAL A 26 2.56 9.82 1.46
C VAL A 26 2.55 9.07 2.78
N CYS A 27 1.58 9.36 3.63
CA CYS A 27 1.43 8.70 4.93
C CYS A 27 2.73 8.67 5.77
N GLY A 28 3.60 9.67 5.62
CA GLY A 28 4.88 9.75 6.35
C GLY A 28 5.89 8.67 5.96
N GLY A 29 5.85 8.14 4.73
CA GLY A 29 6.77 7.09 4.28
C GLY A 29 6.30 5.67 4.55
N ARG A 30 5.14 5.48 5.18
CA ARG A 30 4.59 4.15 5.42
C ARG A 30 4.24 3.43 4.11
N PRO A 31 4.29 2.08 4.07
CA PRO A 31 3.86 1.31 2.92
C PRO A 31 2.41 1.61 2.53
N THR A 32 2.20 2.04 1.29
CA THR A 32 0.88 2.23 0.70
C THR A 32 0.79 1.54 -0.65
N LEU A 33 -0.45 1.35 -1.11
CA LEU A 33 -0.67 1.04 -2.53
C LEU A 33 -0.22 2.27 -3.35
N LYS A 34 0.65 2.05 -4.34
CA LYS A 34 1.22 3.08 -5.23
C LYS A 34 0.12 3.99 -5.78
N TYR A 35 0.37 5.30 -5.76
CA TYR A 35 -0.57 6.34 -6.16
C TYR A 35 -1.82 6.48 -5.31
N THR A 36 -1.86 5.86 -4.14
CA THR A 36 -2.96 5.99 -3.19
C THR A 36 -2.44 6.32 -1.80
N ARG A 37 -3.37 6.69 -0.91
CA ARG A 37 -3.12 6.80 0.53
C ARG A 37 -3.63 5.57 1.30
N MET A 38 -3.91 4.47 0.60
CA MET A 38 -4.37 3.23 1.22
C MET A 38 -3.20 2.52 1.88
N ASP A 39 -3.15 2.61 3.21
CA ASP A 39 -2.09 2.05 4.04
C ASP A 39 -2.15 0.51 4.08
N ALA A 40 -1.01 -0.15 3.89
CA ALA A 40 -0.93 -1.61 3.88
C ALA A 40 -1.29 -2.23 5.23
N ARG A 41 -1.02 -1.55 6.36
CA ARG A 41 -1.45 -2.02 7.69
C ARG A 41 -2.98 -2.01 7.80
N TRP A 42 -3.63 -0.97 7.28
CA TRP A 42 -5.09 -0.87 7.30
C TRP A 42 -5.75 -1.94 6.43
N VAL A 43 -5.15 -2.27 5.28
CA VAL A 43 -5.57 -3.43 4.48
C VAL A 43 -5.56 -4.69 5.36
N MET A 44 -4.46 -4.96 6.08
CA MET A 44 -4.37 -6.13 6.96
C MET A 44 -5.38 -6.09 8.11
N MET A 45 -5.68 -4.91 8.66
CA MET A 45 -6.73 -4.73 9.68
C MET A 45 -8.11 -5.10 9.14
N TYR A 46 -8.50 -4.56 7.98
CA TYR A 46 -9.80 -4.89 7.38
C TYR A 46 -9.95 -6.38 7.04
N LEU A 47 -8.88 -7.00 6.55
CA LEU A 47 -8.87 -8.45 6.29
C LEU A 47 -9.07 -9.25 7.59
N LYS A 48 -8.48 -8.82 8.71
CA LYS A 48 -8.70 -9.43 10.04
C LYS A 48 -10.14 -9.25 10.54
N GLU A 49 -10.82 -8.17 10.16
CA GLU A 49 -12.24 -7.92 10.44
C GLU A 49 -13.19 -8.74 9.55
N GLY A 50 -12.66 -9.58 8.66
CA GLY A 50 -13.44 -10.47 7.79
C GLY A 50 -13.84 -9.86 6.44
N ARG A 51 -13.32 -8.67 6.08
CA ARG A 51 -13.48 -8.12 4.73
C ARG A 51 -12.71 -8.98 3.73
N THR A 52 -13.24 -9.15 2.52
CA THR A 52 -12.53 -9.85 1.44
C THR A 52 -11.63 -8.91 0.65
N ALA A 53 -10.65 -9.46 -0.06
CA ALA A 53 -9.77 -8.68 -0.93
C ALA A 53 -10.56 -8.02 -2.07
N GLU A 54 -11.56 -8.72 -2.59
CA GLU A 54 -12.47 -8.28 -3.64
C GLU A 54 -13.32 -7.09 -3.15
N ASP A 55 -13.89 -7.16 -1.94
CA ASP A 55 -14.67 -6.05 -1.37
C ASP A 55 -13.82 -4.80 -1.20
N LEU A 56 -12.59 -4.94 -0.71
CA LEU A 56 -11.67 -3.82 -0.53
C LEU A 56 -11.26 -3.22 -1.87
N ALA A 57 -10.97 -4.06 -2.87
CA ALA A 57 -10.63 -3.61 -4.22
C ALA A 57 -11.75 -2.78 -4.84
N VAL A 58 -13.00 -3.24 -4.74
CA VAL A 58 -14.18 -2.52 -5.24
C VAL A 58 -14.39 -1.22 -4.44
N THR A 59 -14.38 -1.30 -3.11
CA THR A 59 -14.64 -0.15 -2.21
C THR A 59 -13.64 0.98 -2.45
N HIS A 60 -12.36 0.65 -2.60
CA HIS A 60 -11.28 1.62 -2.72
C HIS A 60 -10.86 1.89 -4.18
N ARG A 61 -11.53 1.26 -5.16
CA ARG A 61 -11.26 1.37 -6.60
C ARG A 61 -9.79 1.10 -6.95
N VAL A 62 -9.24 0.05 -6.36
CA VAL A 62 -7.86 -0.42 -6.60
C VAL A 62 -7.88 -1.82 -7.21
N PRO A 63 -6.82 -2.23 -7.94
CA PRO A 63 -6.73 -3.60 -8.42
C PRO A 63 -6.74 -4.59 -7.24
N VAL A 64 -7.52 -5.67 -7.35
CA VAL A 64 -7.51 -6.75 -6.34
C VAL A 64 -6.12 -7.36 -6.15
N ALA A 65 -5.30 -7.36 -7.22
CA ALA A 65 -3.91 -7.79 -7.17
C ALA A 65 -3.06 -6.95 -6.19
N ALA A 66 -3.37 -5.66 -6.01
CA ALA A 66 -2.67 -4.80 -5.05
C ALA A 66 -2.98 -5.21 -3.60
N ILE A 67 -4.24 -5.51 -3.30
CA ILE A 67 -4.64 -6.02 -1.98
C ILE A 67 -4.00 -7.38 -1.70
N ARG A 68 -4.00 -8.28 -2.69
CA ARG A 68 -3.34 -9.59 -2.56
C ARG A 68 -1.83 -9.48 -2.39
N GLU A 69 -1.21 -8.47 -3.01
CA GLU A 69 0.22 -8.22 -2.82
C GLU A 69 0.53 -7.78 -1.38
N VAL A 70 -0.31 -6.97 -0.73
CA VAL A 70 -0.15 -6.65 0.70
C VAL A 70 -0.12 -7.93 1.54
N ILE A 71 -1.03 -8.86 1.27
CA ILE A 71 -1.12 -10.14 1.98
C ILE A 71 0.17 -10.94 1.79
N LYS A 72 0.70 -10.99 0.57
CA LYS A 72 1.94 -11.71 0.27
C LYS A 72 3.16 -11.08 0.94
N LEU A 73 3.25 -9.75 0.88
CA LEU A 73 4.40 -9.01 1.42
C LEU A 73 4.49 -9.07 2.95
N LYS A 74 3.41 -9.40 3.66
CA LYS A 74 3.43 -9.52 5.13
C LYS A 74 4.47 -10.53 5.64
N ASP A 75 4.83 -11.51 4.81
CA ASP A 75 5.77 -12.57 5.16
C ASP A 75 7.21 -12.03 5.20
N ASP A 76 7.49 -10.96 4.46
CA ASP A 76 8.80 -10.31 4.36
C ASP A 76 8.83 -8.90 5.01
N TYR A 77 7.67 -8.29 5.23
CA TYR A 77 7.53 -6.91 5.73
C TYR A 77 6.57 -6.82 6.92
N ASP A 78 7.09 -6.35 8.05
CA ASP A 78 6.30 -6.06 9.24
C ASP A 78 5.71 -4.63 9.17
N TYR A 79 4.44 -4.56 8.79
CA TYR A 79 3.72 -3.29 8.68
C TYR A 79 3.54 -2.54 10.01
N GLU A 80 3.58 -3.25 11.15
CA GLU A 80 3.42 -2.62 12.47
C GLU A 80 4.66 -1.80 12.84
N LYS A 81 5.87 -2.23 12.44
CA LYS A 81 7.11 -1.45 12.65
C LYS A 81 7.11 -0.09 11.97
N SER A 82 6.25 0.13 10.97
CA SER A 82 6.12 1.42 10.30
C SER A 82 5.34 2.46 11.12
N TYR A 83 4.91 2.10 12.34
CA TYR A 83 4.19 2.96 13.29
C TYR A 83 4.90 3.09 14.65
N ALA A 84 6.07 2.47 14.81
CA ALA A 84 6.86 2.48 16.05
C ALA A 84 7.91 3.59 16.05
#